data_AF-A0A7W6EBN9-F1
#
_entry.id   AF-A0A7W6EBN9-F1
#
_cell.length_a   1.000
_cell.length_b   1.000
_cell.length_c   1.000
_cell.angle_alpha   90.00
_cell.angle_beta   90.00
_cell.angle_gamma   90.00
#
_symmetry.space_group_name_H-M   'P 1'
#
loop_
_entity.id
_entity.type
_entity.pdbx_description
1 polymer ?
#
loop_
_entity_poly.entity_id
_entity_poly.type
_entity_poly.pdbx_seq_one_letter_code
_entity_poly.pdbx_strand_id
1 'polypeptide(L)'
;MAIDMARPLDVDPTVDHWSCNVLIEDGARLANFVTYGALDEQHLILQTASETSPGPRPIPSAVRIVTPGDIDPVRLQNAKLILPFARWRVSLDDRIRLLAVLDEEGSVTLAECLGILRHMSRPVAAAVAVVAALALAPAVDVDLDEPIGSRTRVIRREA
;
A
#
# COMPACT_ATOMS: atom_id res chain seq x y z
N MET A 1 -5.64 6.24 15.07
CA MET A 1 -4.19 6.04 15.35
C MET A 1 -3.71 4.68 14.91
N ALA A 2 -3.99 3.56 15.60
CA ALA A 2 -3.51 2.23 15.16
C ALA A 2 -3.95 1.88 13.71
N ILE A 3 -5.22 2.13 13.37
CA ILE A 3 -5.71 1.95 12.00
C ILE A 3 -5.03 2.87 10.97
N ASP A 4 -4.65 4.08 11.36
CA ASP A 4 -3.97 5.00 10.45
C ASP A 4 -2.52 4.58 10.19
N MET A 5 -1.89 3.87 11.14
CA MET A 5 -0.56 3.31 10.96
C MET A 5 -0.57 2.03 10.13
N ALA A 6 -1.64 1.24 10.19
CA ALA A 6 -1.79 0.02 9.39
C ALA A 6 -1.98 0.32 7.89
N ARG A 7 -2.72 1.38 7.55
CA ARG A 7 -3.09 1.67 6.15
C ARG A 7 -1.91 1.87 5.19
N PRO A 8 -0.86 2.64 5.54
CA PRO A 8 0.34 2.73 4.71
C PRO A 8 1.03 1.39 4.51
N LEU A 9 1.01 0.50 5.52
CA LEU A 9 1.61 -0.83 5.43
C LEU A 9 0.85 -1.73 4.44
N ASP A 10 -0.48 -1.61 4.38
CA ASP A 10 -1.32 -2.37 3.44
C ASP A 10 -1.09 -1.99 1.96
N VAL A 11 -0.44 -0.85 1.69
CA VAL A 11 -0.20 -0.33 0.34
C VAL A 11 1.30 -0.15 0.02
N ASP A 12 2.18 -0.52 0.94
CA ASP A 12 3.62 -0.41 0.73
C ASP A 12 4.11 -1.60 -0.11
N PRO A 13 4.67 -1.38 -1.31
CA PRO A 13 5.11 -2.46 -2.18
C PRO A 13 6.33 -3.23 -1.65
N THR A 14 7.00 -2.72 -0.61
CA THR A 14 8.13 -3.40 0.05
C THR A 14 7.69 -4.30 1.21
N VAL A 15 6.41 -4.26 1.58
CA VAL A 15 5.84 -5.04 2.67
C VAL A 15 5.00 -6.18 2.09
N ASP A 16 5.48 -7.41 2.23
CA ASP A 16 4.75 -8.60 1.82
C ASP A 16 3.58 -8.90 2.76
N HIS A 17 3.85 -8.79 4.06
CA HIS A 17 2.82 -8.87 5.10
C HIS A 17 3.26 -8.14 6.36
N TRP A 18 2.30 -7.83 7.23
CA TRP A 18 2.56 -7.21 8.53
C TRP A 18 1.72 -7.86 9.63
N SER A 19 2.20 -7.76 10.85
CA SER A 19 1.52 -8.26 12.05
C SER A 19 1.43 -7.16 13.10
N CYS A 20 0.37 -7.16 13.90
CA CYS A 20 0.22 -6.26 15.04
C CYS A 20 0.36 -6.97 16.38
N ASN A 21 0.72 -6.21 17.41
CA ASN A 21 0.89 -6.68 18.79
C ASN A 21 1.85 -7.89 18.88
N VAL A 22 2.98 -7.78 18.20
CA VAL A 22 4.00 -8.83 18.15
C VAL A 22 4.91 -8.71 19.36
N LEU A 23 5.09 -9.80 20.08
CA LEU A 23 6.10 -9.91 21.11
C LEU A 23 7.47 -10.12 20.44
N ILE A 24 8.38 -9.20 20.69
CA ILE A 24 9.76 -9.26 20.18
C ILE A 24 10.74 -9.48 21.33
N GLU A 25 11.95 -9.96 21.00
CA GLU A 25 13.02 -10.28 21.97
C GLU A 25 12.55 -11.24 23.08
N ASP A 26 12.07 -12.44 22.70
CA ASP A 26 11.58 -13.47 23.64
C ASP A 26 10.48 -12.99 24.60
N GLY A 27 9.68 -12.00 24.18
CA GLY A 27 8.57 -11.46 24.98
C GLY A 27 8.93 -10.25 25.85
N ALA A 28 10.14 -9.71 25.73
CA ALA A 28 10.57 -8.56 26.53
C ALA A 28 9.96 -7.22 26.06
N ARG A 29 9.49 -7.12 24.82
CA ARG A 29 8.94 -5.89 24.25
C ARG A 29 7.75 -6.19 23.35
N LEU A 30 6.71 -5.36 23.44
CA LEU A 30 5.57 -5.39 22.53
C LEU A 30 5.82 -4.38 21.40
N ALA A 31 5.74 -4.85 20.16
CA ALA A 31 5.70 -4.03 18.96
C ALA A 31 4.25 -3.83 18.53
N ASN A 32 3.85 -2.58 18.27
CA ASN A 32 2.51 -2.32 17.75
C ASN A 32 2.36 -2.90 16.34
N PHE A 33 3.38 -2.76 15.49
CA PHE A 33 3.42 -3.37 14.16
C PHE A 33 4.82 -3.87 13.79
N VAL A 34 4.89 -5.00 13.08
CA VAL A 34 6.11 -5.57 12.47
C VAL A 34 5.81 -5.85 10.99
N THR A 35 6.68 -5.41 10.10
CA THR A 35 6.59 -5.71 8.65
C THR A 35 7.61 -6.76 8.24
N TYR A 36 7.22 -7.56 7.26
CA TYR A 36 8.03 -8.57 6.62
C TYR A 36 8.07 -8.27 5.12
N GLY A 37 9.25 -8.30 4.52
CA GLY A 37 9.44 -8.17 3.08
C GLY A 37 9.91 -9.46 2.45
N ALA A 38 10.50 -9.35 1.26
CA ALA A 38 10.95 -10.49 0.49
C ALA A 38 11.87 -11.41 1.32
N LEU A 39 11.61 -12.72 1.27
CA LEU A 39 12.33 -13.75 2.05
C LEU A 39 12.07 -13.73 3.57
N ASP A 40 10.92 -13.22 4.02
CA ASP A 40 10.54 -13.11 5.44
C ASP A 40 11.50 -12.23 6.28
N GLU A 41 12.24 -11.33 5.63
CA GLU A 41 13.10 -10.38 6.32
C GLU A 41 12.25 -9.34 7.07
N GLN A 42 12.57 -9.11 8.34
CA GLN A 42 11.92 -8.08 9.16
C GLN A 42 12.52 -6.71 8.84
N HIS A 43 11.71 -5.77 8.34
CA HIS A 43 12.22 -4.47 7.88
C HIS A 43 11.84 -3.28 8.78
N LEU A 44 10.69 -3.32 9.46
CA LEU A 44 10.17 -2.16 10.18
C LEU A 44 9.42 -2.55 11.45
N ILE A 45 9.72 -1.88 12.56
CA ILE A 45 8.94 -1.97 13.80
C ILE A 45 8.33 -0.62 14.11
N LEU A 46 7.00 -0.55 14.14
CA LEU A 46 6.29 0.66 14.51
C LEU A 46 5.97 0.61 16.00
N GLN A 47 6.41 1.63 16.73
CA GLN A 47 5.99 1.86 18.11
C GLN A 47 5.24 3.19 18.20
N THR A 48 4.05 3.15 18.80
CA THR A 48 3.29 4.36 19.06
C THR A 48 3.93 5.11 20.21
N ALA A 49 4.02 6.45 20.11
CA ALA A 49 4.69 7.31 21.10
C ALA A 49 4.09 7.23 22.53
N SER A 50 2.95 6.56 22.72
CA SER A 50 2.42 6.31 24.06
C SER A 50 3.16 5.19 24.81
N GLU A 51 4.03 4.42 24.13
CA GLU A 51 4.76 3.27 24.67
C GLU A 51 6.28 3.51 24.74
N THR A 52 6.75 4.74 24.51
CA THR A 52 8.16 5.14 24.66
C THR A 52 8.58 5.19 26.13
N SER A 53 8.57 4.06 26.81
CA SER A 53 9.60 3.80 27.80
C SER A 53 10.58 2.84 27.13
N PRO A 54 11.77 3.30 26.71
CA PRO A 54 12.77 2.38 26.20
C PRO A 54 13.06 1.38 27.32
N GLY A 55 12.59 0.14 27.14
CA GLY A 55 13.03 -0.97 27.97
C GLY A 55 14.57 -1.00 28.00
N PRO A 56 15.19 -1.62 29.02
CA PRO A 56 16.62 -1.48 29.31
C PRO A 56 17.58 -1.99 28.23
N ARG A 57 17.07 -2.57 27.13
CA ARG A 57 17.86 -3.13 26.03
C ARG A 57 17.83 -2.25 24.77
N PRO A 58 19.01 -2.05 24.14
CA PRO A 58 19.12 -1.31 22.88
C PRO A 58 18.39 -2.05 21.76
N ILE A 59 17.79 -1.29 20.86
CA ILE A 59 17.11 -1.81 19.66
C ILE A 59 18.17 -2.37 18.70
N PRO A 60 17.97 -3.57 18.10
CA PRO A 60 18.89 -4.10 17.09
C PRO A 60 19.07 -3.13 15.93
N SER A 61 20.27 -3.05 15.36
CA SER A 61 20.57 -2.12 14.25
C SER A 61 19.78 -2.40 12.97
N ALA A 62 19.26 -3.62 12.80
CA ALA A 62 18.39 -4.00 11.70
C ALA A 62 16.94 -3.51 11.86
N VAL A 63 16.59 -3.01 13.05
CA VAL A 63 15.24 -2.54 13.37
C VAL A 63 15.19 -1.02 13.28
N ARG A 64 14.28 -0.51 12.44
CA ARG A 64 13.94 0.91 12.40
C ARG A 64 12.67 1.16 13.21
N ILE A 65 12.73 2.08 14.17
CA ILE A 65 11.53 2.62 14.84
C ILE A 65 10.95 3.74 13.97
N VAL A 66 9.66 3.64 13.70
CA VAL A 66 8.88 4.72 13.09
C VAL A 66 7.76 5.14 14.03
N THR A 67 7.66 6.45 14.23
CA THR A 67 6.64 7.13 15.02
C THR A 67 5.52 7.63 14.09
N PRO A 68 4.34 7.99 14.63
CA PRO A 68 3.28 8.58 13.82
C PRO A 68 3.70 9.84 13.05
N GLY A 69 4.72 10.57 13.51
CA GLY A 69 5.25 11.75 12.83
C GLY A 69 6.11 11.43 11.61
N ASP A 70 6.59 10.20 11.46
CA ASP A 70 7.37 9.78 10.28
C ASP A 70 6.47 9.20 9.18
N ILE A 71 5.15 9.15 9.39
CA ILE A 71 4.20 8.72 8.37
C ILE A 71 3.91 9.91 7.44
N ASP A 72 4.19 9.72 6.15
CA ASP A 72 3.86 10.70 5.13
C ASP A 72 2.33 10.95 5.10
N PRO A 73 1.88 12.20 5.31
CA PRO A 73 0.45 12.53 5.32
C PRO A 73 -0.23 12.33 3.95
N VAL A 74 0.49 12.52 2.84
CA VAL A 74 0.01 12.28 1.48
C VAL A 74 -0.19 10.78 1.27
N ARG A 75 0.81 9.96 1.59
CA ARG A 75 0.69 8.48 1.48
C ARG A 75 -0.46 7.95 2.33
N LEU A 76 -0.61 8.43 3.57
CA LEU A 76 -1.73 8.06 4.43
C LEU A 76 -3.09 8.46 3.82
N GLN A 77 -3.19 9.66 3.26
CA GLN A 77 -4.41 10.12 2.62
C GLN A 77 -4.75 9.27 1.38
N ASN A 78 -3.76 8.96 0.55
CA ASN A 78 -3.90 8.09 -0.60
C ASN A 78 -4.32 6.66 -0.21
N ALA A 79 -3.70 6.08 0.83
CA ALA A 79 -4.09 4.78 1.37
C ALA A 79 -5.56 4.77 1.84
N LYS A 80 -6.00 5.84 2.52
CA LYS A 80 -7.41 6.01 2.93
C LYS A 80 -8.38 6.08 1.75
N LEU A 81 -7.94 6.66 0.62
CA LEU A 81 -8.75 6.75 -0.59
C LEU A 81 -8.84 5.40 -1.32
N ILE A 82 -7.76 4.62 -1.36
CA ILE A 82 -7.67 3.38 -2.15
C ILE A 82 -8.24 2.17 -1.41
N LEU A 83 -7.88 1.98 -0.14
CA LEU A 83 -8.20 0.75 0.61
C LEU A 83 -9.68 0.36 0.65
N PRO A 84 -10.65 1.30 0.72
CA PRO A 84 -12.07 0.95 0.62
C PRO A 84 -12.44 0.20 -0.67
N PHE A 85 -11.64 0.35 -1.73
CA PHE A 85 -11.85 -0.27 -3.03
C PHE A 85 -11.01 -1.53 -3.25
N ALA A 86 -10.14 -1.92 -2.31
CA ALA A 86 -9.29 -3.11 -2.39
C ALA A 86 -10.05 -4.42 -2.64
N ARG A 87 -11.31 -4.50 -2.21
CA ARG A 87 -12.19 -5.68 -2.38
C ARG A 87 -13.08 -5.60 -3.61
N TRP A 88 -12.98 -4.51 -4.38
CA TRP A 88 -13.81 -4.33 -5.56
C TRP A 88 -13.33 -5.25 -6.68
N ARG A 89 -14.25 -6.00 -7.29
CA ARG A 89 -13.93 -6.90 -8.41
C ARG A 89 -14.11 -6.20 -9.74
N VAL A 90 -13.01 -6.09 -10.48
CA VAL A 90 -13.03 -5.68 -11.90
C VAL A 90 -13.44 -6.88 -12.76
N SER A 91 -14.24 -6.64 -13.81
CA SER A 91 -14.62 -7.71 -14.74
C SER A 91 -13.39 -8.25 -15.49
N LEU A 92 -13.43 -9.51 -15.93
CA LEU A 92 -12.30 -10.08 -16.69
C LEU A 92 -12.06 -9.31 -18.00
N ASP A 93 -13.13 -8.88 -18.69
CA ASP A 93 -13.05 -8.11 -19.94
C ASP A 93 -12.35 -6.76 -19.71
N ASP A 94 -12.79 -6.00 -18.70
CA ASP A 94 -12.18 -4.72 -18.35
C ASP A 94 -10.70 -4.88 -17.92
N ARG A 95 -10.39 -5.96 -17.18
CA ARG A 95 -9.02 -6.27 -16.76
C ARG A 95 -8.12 -6.56 -17.96
N ILE A 96 -8.58 -7.37 -18.91
CA ILE A 96 -7.81 -7.71 -20.12
C ILE A 96 -7.59 -6.45 -20.97
N ARG A 97 -8.62 -5.62 -21.17
CA ARG A 97 -8.49 -4.37 -21.94
C ARG A 97 -7.46 -3.43 -21.34
N LEU A 98 -7.52 -3.22 -20.02
CA LEU A 98 -6.57 -2.34 -19.35
C LEU A 98 -5.14 -2.86 -19.45
N LEU A 99 -4.93 -4.16 -19.21
CA LEU A 99 -3.60 -4.76 -19.30
C LEU A 99 -3.05 -4.73 -20.72
N ALA A 100 -3.87 -4.98 -21.76
CA ALA A 100 -3.44 -4.89 -23.15
C ALA A 100 -2.97 -3.48 -23.52
N VAL A 101 -3.72 -2.44 -23.11
CA VAL A 101 -3.29 -1.04 -23.36
C VAL A 101 -2.01 -0.72 -22.59
N LEU A 102 -1.86 -1.21 -21.36
CA LEU A 102 -0.65 -1.03 -20.57
C LEU A 102 0.56 -1.79 -21.15
N ASP A 103 0.36 -2.96 -21.75
CA ASP A 103 1.42 -3.71 -22.44
C ASP A 103 1.87 -2.98 -23.72
N GLU A 104 0.99 -2.23 -24.38
CA GLU A 104 1.30 -1.44 -25.58
C GLU A 104 1.95 -0.08 -25.27
N GLU A 105 1.38 0.67 -24.32
CA GLU A 105 1.78 2.05 -24.02
C GLU A 105 2.79 2.16 -22.86
N GLY A 106 2.99 1.08 -22.10
CA GLY A 106 3.81 1.02 -20.89
C GLY A 106 3.22 1.74 -19.67
N SER A 107 2.46 2.81 -19.89
CA SER A 107 1.77 3.56 -18.84
C SER A 107 0.55 4.31 -19.37
N VAL A 108 -0.46 4.47 -18.51
CA VAL A 108 -1.63 5.33 -18.78
C VAL A 108 -1.95 6.18 -17.55
N THR A 109 -2.71 7.25 -17.72
CA THR A 109 -3.23 8.07 -16.62
C THR A 109 -4.54 7.49 -16.05
N LEU A 110 -4.89 7.86 -14.81
CA LEU A 110 -6.19 7.49 -14.24
C LEU A 110 -7.37 8.00 -15.07
N ALA A 111 -7.24 9.16 -15.71
CA ALA A 111 -8.26 9.66 -16.63
C ALA A 111 -8.45 8.75 -17.86
N GLU A 112 -7.37 8.20 -18.41
CA GLU A 112 -7.42 7.27 -19.53
C GLU A 112 -7.99 5.91 -19.10
N CYS A 113 -7.65 5.43 -17.89
CA CYS A 113 -8.27 4.24 -17.30
C CYS A 113 -9.80 4.34 -17.26
N LEU A 114 -10.35 5.50 -16.86
CA LEU A 114 -11.81 5.72 -16.88
C LEU A 114 -12.40 5.55 -18.29
N GLY A 115 -11.67 5.97 -19.32
CA GLY A 115 -12.05 5.82 -20.71
C GLY A 115 -11.94 4.38 -21.24
N ILE A 116 -11.09 3.53 -20.65
CA ILE A 116 -10.92 2.11 -21.02
C ILE A 116 -12.02 1.26 -20.38
N LEU A 117 -12.39 1.55 -19.13
CA LEU A 117 -13.32 0.80 -18.29
C LEU A 117 -14.81 1.13 -18.55
N ARG A 118 -15.23 1.09 -19.81
CA ARG A 118 -16.52 1.64 -20.27
C ARG A 118 -17.77 0.87 -19.82
N HIS A 119 -17.62 -0.37 -19.35
CA HIS A 119 -18.75 -1.24 -19.04
C HIS A 119 -19.17 -1.22 -17.56
N MET A 120 -18.49 -0.43 -16.72
CA MET A 120 -18.79 -0.39 -15.30
C MET A 120 -19.84 0.67 -14.94
N SER A 121 -20.84 0.27 -14.16
CA SER A 121 -21.93 1.12 -13.65
C SER A 121 -21.49 2.21 -12.66
N ARG A 122 -20.22 2.23 -12.25
CA ARG A 122 -19.60 3.23 -11.37
C ARG A 122 -18.16 3.55 -11.80
N PRO A 123 -17.94 4.45 -12.78
CA PRO A 123 -16.62 4.67 -13.37
C PRO A 123 -15.57 5.20 -12.37
N VAL A 124 -15.95 6.05 -11.42
CA VAL A 124 -15.03 6.53 -10.36
C VAL A 124 -14.62 5.38 -9.43
N ALA A 125 -15.57 4.54 -9.01
CA ALA A 125 -15.26 3.35 -8.22
C ALA A 125 -14.43 2.35 -9.02
N ALA A 126 -14.60 2.29 -10.34
CA ALA A 126 -13.84 1.44 -11.25
C ALA A 126 -12.39 1.90 -11.41
N ALA A 127 -12.11 3.20 -11.54
CA ALA A 127 -10.73 3.71 -11.60
C ALA A 127 -10.01 3.54 -10.26
N VAL A 128 -10.69 3.78 -9.15
CA VAL A 128 -10.11 3.55 -7.82
C VAL A 128 -10.00 2.06 -7.51
N ALA A 129 -10.93 1.22 -7.98
CA ALA A 129 -10.82 -0.23 -7.93
C ALA A 129 -9.71 -0.75 -8.83
N VAL A 130 -9.42 -0.09 -9.95
CA VAL A 130 -8.25 -0.37 -10.76
C VAL A 130 -7.01 -0.04 -9.96
N VAL A 131 -6.83 1.18 -9.43
CA VAL A 131 -5.70 1.51 -8.53
C VAL A 131 -5.60 0.56 -7.34
N ALA A 132 -6.71 0.17 -6.73
CA ALA A 132 -6.72 -0.72 -5.57
C ALA A 132 -6.42 -2.18 -5.95
N ALA A 133 -6.97 -2.67 -7.06
CA ALA A 133 -6.68 -4.01 -7.58
C ALA A 133 -5.28 -4.12 -8.17
N LEU A 134 -4.58 -3.01 -8.34
CA LEU A 134 -3.32 -2.92 -9.05
C LEU A 134 -2.14 -2.49 -8.16
N ALA A 135 -2.39 -1.67 -7.13
CA ALA A 135 -1.48 -1.55 -6.00
C ALA A 135 -1.40 -2.86 -5.19
N LEU A 136 -2.44 -3.71 -5.27
CA LEU A 136 -2.52 -5.00 -4.57
C LEU A 136 -2.35 -6.23 -5.48
N ALA A 137 -2.18 -6.05 -6.79
CA ALA A 137 -1.83 -7.14 -7.70
C ALA A 137 -0.47 -6.84 -8.36
N PRO A 138 0.42 -7.82 -8.50
CA PRO A 138 1.80 -7.63 -8.98
C PRO A 138 1.94 -7.16 -10.45
N ALA A 139 0.86 -6.72 -11.09
CA ALA A 139 0.82 -6.43 -12.52
C ALA A 139 1.15 -4.96 -12.87
N VAL A 140 0.95 -3.99 -11.97
CA VAL A 140 1.24 -2.58 -12.27
C VAL A 140 1.74 -1.83 -11.04
N ASP A 141 2.18 -0.60 -11.25
CA ASP A 141 2.68 0.29 -10.22
C ASP A 141 1.98 1.66 -10.27
N VAL A 142 1.80 2.27 -9.09
CA VAL A 142 1.22 3.61 -8.93
C VAL A 142 1.98 4.32 -7.81
N ASP A 143 2.42 5.55 -8.07
CA ASP A 143 3.05 6.37 -7.06
C ASP A 143 2.00 6.87 -6.04
N LEU A 144 2.20 6.50 -4.78
CA LEU A 144 1.34 6.88 -3.65
C LEU A 144 1.96 7.99 -2.78
N ASP A 145 3.14 8.47 -3.11
CA ASP A 145 3.83 9.57 -2.41
C ASP A 145 3.39 10.95 -2.94
N GLU A 146 2.74 10.98 -4.11
CA GLU A 146 2.09 12.18 -4.66
C GLU A 146 0.55 12.12 -4.55
N PRO A 147 -0.14 13.27 -4.41
CA PRO A 147 -1.60 13.28 -4.34
C PRO A 147 -2.27 12.63 -5.56
N ILE A 148 -3.14 11.65 -5.32
CA ILE A 148 -3.87 10.97 -6.40
C ILE A 148 -4.82 11.94 -7.12
N GLY A 149 -4.73 11.98 -8.45
CA GLY A 149 -5.57 12.80 -9.32
C GLY A 149 -5.68 12.22 -10.72
N SER A 150 -6.34 12.96 -11.62
CA SER A 150 -6.59 12.52 -12.99
C SER A 150 -5.32 12.22 -13.80
N ARG A 151 -4.20 12.87 -13.45
CA ARG A 151 -2.89 12.72 -14.10
C ARG A 151 -2.00 11.67 -13.45
N THR A 152 -2.41 11.07 -12.34
CA THR A 152 -1.64 10.00 -11.69
C THR A 152 -1.44 8.87 -12.69
N ARG A 153 -0.17 8.44 -12.80
CA ARG A 153 0.22 7.39 -13.75
C ARG A 153 0.02 6.02 -13.14
N VAL A 154 -0.41 5.10 -14.00
CA VAL A 154 -0.48 3.66 -13.78
C VAL A 154 0.51 3.04 -14.75
N ILE A 155 1.51 2.34 -14.23
CA ILE A 155 2.66 1.86 -15.00
C ILE A 155 2.64 0.35 -15.02
N ARG A 156 2.83 -0.28 -16.17
CA ARG A 156 2.93 -1.75 -16.24
C ARG A 156 4.17 -2.23 -15.47
N ARG A 157 3.99 -3.16 -14.54
CA ARG A 157 5.09 -3.80 -13.83
C ARG A 157 5.56 -5.00 -14.64
N GLU A 158 6.77 -4.98 -15.17
CA GLU A 158 7.35 -6.17 -15.81
C GLU A 158 7.45 -7.31 -14.79
N ALA A 159 7.12 -8.52 -15.22
CA ALA A 159 7.12 -9.72 -14.38
C ALA A 159 8.54 -10.30 -14.24
#